data_AF-A0A2U3QE06-F1
#
_entry.id   AF-A0A2U3QE06-F1
#
_cell.length_a   1.000
_cell.length_b   1.000
_cell.length_c   1.000
_cell.angle_alpha   90.00
_cell.angle_beta   90.00
_cell.angle_gamma   90.00
#
_symmetry.space_group_name_H-M   'P 1'
#
loop_
_entity.id
_entity.type
_entity.pdbx_description
1 polymer ?
#
loop_
_entity_poly.entity_id
_entity_poly.type
_entity_poly.pdbx_seq_one_letter_code
_entity_poly.pdbx_strand_id
1 'polypeptide(L)' 'MDIADGAENGDVTLEKDGVKVFLEKEANKLLSEATIDFSDERGFIISGMQQTPCCG' A
#
# COMPACT_ATOMS: atom_id res chain seq x y z
N MET A 1 -2.81 1.42 -7.78
CA MET A 1 -1.62 2.10 -7.21
C MET A 1 -1.14 3.05 -8.28
N ASP A 2 -1.02 4.33 -7.96
CA ASP A 2 -0.65 5.40 -8.88
C ASP A 2 0.26 6.40 -8.16
N ILE A 3 0.93 7.28 -8.90
CA ILE A 3 1.70 8.41 -8.34
C ILE A 3 0.72 9.56 -8.12
N ALA A 4 0.56 9.95 -6.86
CA ALA A 4 -0.31 11.06 -6.48
C ALA A 4 0.50 12.25 -5.97
N ASP A 5 0.04 13.47 -6.30
CA ASP A 5 0.62 14.72 -5.80
C ASP A 5 0.38 14.92 -4.29
N GLY A 6 -0.59 14.20 -3.71
CA GLY A 6 -0.94 14.28 -2.29
C GLY A 6 -2.01 13.27 -1.89
N ALA A 7 -2.32 13.24 -0.59
CA ALA A 7 -3.40 12.43 -0.02
C ALA A 7 -4.78 12.98 -0.40
N GLU A 8 -5.74 12.11 -0.67
CA GLU A 8 -7.14 12.49 -0.79
C GLU A 8 -7.83 12.57 0.59
N ASN A 9 -9.02 13.14 0.63
CA ASN A 9 -9.74 13.34 1.90
C ASN A 9 -10.17 11.98 2.48
N GLY A 10 -9.66 11.66 3.66
CA GLY A 10 -9.94 10.40 4.36
C GLY A 10 -8.86 9.33 4.16
N ASP A 11 -7.83 9.61 3.37
CA ASP A 11 -6.66 8.76 3.24
C ASP A 11 -5.82 8.75 4.51
N VAL A 12 -5.20 7.61 4.75
CA VAL A 12 -4.14 7.45 5.73
C VAL A 12 -2.80 7.72 5.04
N THR A 13 -2.02 8.65 5.59
CA THR A 13 -0.66 8.91 5.11
C THR A 13 0.35 8.16 5.96
N LEU A 14 1.19 7.36 5.31
CA LEU A 14 2.37 6.73 5.90
C LEU A 14 3.62 7.38 5.31
N GLU A 15 4.58 7.71 6.15
CA GLU A 15 5.86 8.30 5.71
C GLU A 15 7.03 7.48 6.23
N LYS A 16 7.94 7.10 5.33
CA LYS A 16 9.15 6.38 5.66
C LYS A 16 10.27 6.77 4.70
N ASP A 17 11.42 7.18 5.26
CA ASP A 17 12.62 7.55 4.50
C ASP A 17 12.36 8.58 3.38
N GLY A 18 11.43 9.52 3.62
CA GLY A 18 11.02 10.56 2.67
C GLY A 18 10.02 10.12 1.61
N VAL A 19 9.65 8.84 1.57
CA VAL A 19 8.57 8.32 0.73
C VAL A 19 7.25 8.42 1.49
N LYS A 20 6.25 9.05 0.85
CA LYS A 20 4.87 9.12 1.35
C LYS A 20 3.99 8.15 0.59
N VAL A 21 3.23 7.35 1.32
CA VAL A 21 2.22 6.43 0.79
C VAL A 21 0.87 6.88 1.29
N PHE A 22 -0.05 7.12 0.37
CA PHE A 22 -1.44 7.47 0.66
C PHE A 22 -2.30 6.23 0.47
N LEU A 23 -2.97 5.82 1.54
CA LEU A 23 -3.80 4.63 1.56
C LEU A 23 -5.25 5.04 1.80
N GLU A 24 -6.11 4.68 0.86
CA GLU A 24 -7.55 4.76 1.08
C GLU A 24 -7.93 4.01 2.37
N LYS A 25 -8.92 4.55 3.07
CA LYS A 25 -9.35 4.03 4.39
C LYS A 25 -9.71 2.54 4.36
N GLU A 26 -10.24 2.05 3.25
CA GLU A 26 -10.58 0.62 3.07
C GLU A 26 -9.34 -0.23 2.83
N ALA A 27 -8.41 0.24 1.99
CA ALA A 27 -7.14 -0.41 1.73
C ALA A 27 -6.28 -0.52 2.99
N ASN A 28 -6.30 0.51 3.86
CA ASN A 28 -5.57 0.49 5.13
C ASN A 28 -5.98 -0.69 6.04
N LYS A 29 -7.21 -1.19 5.95
CA LYS A 29 -7.64 -2.37 6.72
C LYS A 29 -7.00 -3.67 6.23
N LEU A 30 -6.70 -3.75 4.94
CA LEU A 30 -6.12 -4.93 4.30
C LEU A 30 -4.59 -4.89 4.31
N LEU A 31 -4.03 -3.68 4.28
CA LEU A 31 -2.60 -3.41 4.13
C LEU A 31 -1.91 -3.05 5.45
N SER A 32 -2.63 -2.98 6.57
CA SER A 32 -2.06 -2.63 7.88
C SER A 32 -0.93 -3.55 8.34
N GLU A 33 -0.95 -4.82 7.91
CA GLU A 33 0.09 -5.82 8.19
C GLU A 33 0.99 -6.08 6.97
N ALA A 34 0.72 -5.43 5.85
CA ALA A 34 1.44 -5.64 4.61
C ALA A 34 2.79 -4.93 4.62
N THR A 35 3.77 -5.53 3.92
CA THR A 35 5.07 -4.95 3.66
C THR A 35 5.17 -4.57 2.18
N ILE A 36 5.66 -3.37 1.90
CA ILE A 36 5.92 -2.89 0.54
C ILE A 36 7.44 -2.89 0.32
N ASP A 37 7.88 -3.71 -0.62
CA ASP A 37 9.27 -3.84 -1.05
C ASP A 37 9.44 -3.38 -2.50
N PHE A 38 10.68 -3.18 -2.92
CA PHE A 38 11.02 -2.86 -4.32
C PHE A 38 12.10 -3.83 -4.83
N SER A 39 11.94 -4.26 -6.08
CA SER A 39 12.89 -5.11 -6.80
C SER A 39 13.08 -4.58 -8.21
N ASP A 40 14.32 -4.42 -8.67
CA ASP A 40 14.62 -3.90 -10.02
C ASP A 40 13.97 -4.72 -11.15
N GLU A 41 13.75 -6.02 -10.93
CA GLU A 41 13.16 -6.92 -11.92
C GLU A 41 11.63 -6.87 -11.95
N ARG A 42 10.99 -6.48 -10.84
CA ARG A 42 9.53 -6.65 -10.62
C ARG A 42 8.81 -5.38 -10.19
N GLY A 43 9.52 -4.30 -9.88
CA GLY A 43 8.98 -3.08 -9.33
C GLY A 43 8.55 -3.24 -7.86
N PHE A 44 7.47 -2.54 -7.49
CA PHE A 44 6.91 -2.60 -6.14
C PHE A 44 6.17 -3.91 -5.89
N ILE A 45 6.48 -4.55 -4.76
CA ILE A 45 5.88 -5.82 -4.33
C ILE A 45 5.21 -5.58 -2.98
N ILE A 46 3.95 -5.99 -2.86
CA ILE A 46 3.20 -5.94 -1.61
C ILE A 46 3.05 -7.38 -1.09
N SER A 47 3.55 -7.64 0.11
CA SER A 47 3.52 -8.95 0.77
C SER A 47 2.89 -8.86 2.17
N GLY A 48 2.58 -9.99 2.80
CA GLY A 48 2.00 -9.99 4.16
C GLY A 48 0.54 -9.56 4.26
N MET A 49 -0.14 -9.34 3.13
CA MET A 49 -1.59 -9.12 3.13
C MET A 49 -2.30 -10.35 3.68
N GLN A 50 -3.28 -10.14 4.56
CA GLN A 50 -4.13 -11.23 5.02
C GLN A 50 -4.82 -11.84 3.80
N GLN A 51 -4.57 -13.14 3.57
CA GLN A 51 -5.19 -13.87 2.48
C GLN A 51 -6.70 -13.92 2.74
N THR A 52 -7.45 -13.04 2.09
CA THR A 52 -8.86 -13.32 1.83
C THR A 52 -8.89 -14.41 0.76
N PRO A 53 -9.73 -15.46 0.91
CA PRO A 53 -9.80 -16.54 -0.06
C PRO A 53 -10.22 -15.94 -1.40
N CYS A 54 -9.27 -15.83 -2.32
CA CYS A 54 -9.54 -15.38 -3.68
C CYS A 54 -10.43 -16.44 -4.33
N CYS A 55 -11.49 -15.96 -5.00
CA CYS A 55 -12.47 -16.77 -5.71
C CYS A 55 -11.79 -17.83 -6.59
N GLY A 56 -12.28 -19.08 -6.48
CA GLY A 56 -11.88 -20.19 -7.33
C GLY A 56 -12.37 -20.06 -8.77
#